data_AF-A0A067QP51-F1
#
_entry.id   AF-A0A067QP51-F1
#
_cell.length_a   1.000
_cell.length_b   1.000
_cell.length_c   1.000
_cell.angle_alpha   90.00
_cell.angle_beta   90.00
_cell.angle_gamma   90.00
#
_symmetry.space_group_name_H-M   'P 1'
#
loop_
_entity.id
_entity.type
_entity.pdbx_description
1 polymer ?
#
loop_
_entity_poly.entity_id
_entity_poly.type
_entity_poly.pdbx_seq_one_letter_code
_entity_poly.pdbx_strand_id
1 'polypeptide(L)'
;MDKVLENDIAAEVTKEPELHSDLGKLKPDLVIKNRVGVFVVDVTVRHEDGDYLKVAKIEKERKYGILLPAMQRERAAPSAEVLPIVVGNRGAMPVETIKCLQKLGIARSHQKTISLMALRSSIEIYHAFMDYNRQIL
;
A
#
# COMPACT_ATOMS: atom_id res chain seq x y z
N MET A 1 -17.98 -6.11 -22.88
CA MET A 1 -16.78 -5.45 -23.44
C MET A 1 -16.45 -4.30 -22.52
N ASP A 2 -15.46 -4.53 -21.66
CA ASP A 2 -15.14 -3.72 -20.49
C ASP A 2 -14.48 -2.39 -20.89
N LYS A 3 -15.20 -1.28 -20.68
CA LYS A 3 -14.65 0.09 -20.70
C LYS A 3 -13.54 0.32 -19.65
N VAL A 4 -13.26 -0.67 -18.80
CA VAL A 4 -12.24 -0.59 -17.75
C VAL A 4 -10.84 -0.92 -18.29
N LEU A 5 -10.74 -1.67 -19.39
CA LEU A 5 -9.45 -2.11 -19.96
C LEU A 5 -8.72 -1.03 -20.79
N GLU A 6 -9.35 0.12 -21.08
CA GLU A 6 -8.68 1.25 -21.74
C GLU A 6 -7.85 2.13 -20.79
N ASN A 7 -7.90 1.88 -19.47
CA ASN A 7 -7.29 2.78 -18.47
C ASN A 7 -5.79 2.52 -18.17
N ASP A 8 -5.19 1.48 -18.76
CA ASP A 8 -3.86 0.97 -18.33
C ASP A 8 -2.64 1.54 -19.10
N ILE A 9 -2.81 2.51 -20.01
CA ILE A 9 -1.70 2.93 -20.89
C ILE A 9 -0.74 3.98 -20.26
N ALA A 10 -1.01 4.54 -19.07
CA ALA A 10 -0.15 5.62 -18.53
C ALA A 10 -0.03 5.71 -16.99
N ALA A 11 -0.10 4.58 -16.27
CA ALA A 11 0.24 4.60 -14.84
C ALA A 11 1.77 4.57 -14.65
N GLU A 12 2.34 5.63 -14.08
CA GLU A 12 3.75 5.65 -13.67
C GLU A 12 3.85 5.03 -12.28
N VAL A 13 4.64 3.97 -12.14
CA VAL A 13 4.80 3.23 -10.88
C VAL A 13 6.25 3.29 -10.43
N THR A 14 6.49 3.83 -9.25
CA THR A 14 7.78 3.79 -8.56
C THR A 14 7.69 2.78 -7.42
N LYS A 15 8.55 1.76 -7.43
CA LYS A 15 8.59 0.71 -6.41
C LYS A 15 9.59 1.05 -5.33
N GLU A 16 9.20 0.87 -4.08
CA GLU A 16 10.02 1.06 -2.88
C GLU A 16 10.85 2.36 -2.87
N PRO A 17 10.29 3.53 -3.25
CA PRO A 17 11.07 4.76 -3.30
C PRO A 17 11.53 5.20 -1.92
N GLU A 18 12.73 5.77 -1.84
CA GLU A 18 13.17 6.52 -0.68
C GLU A 18 12.78 7.99 -0.85
N LEU A 19 11.89 8.47 0.01
CA LEU A 19 11.33 9.82 -0.05
C LEU A 19 11.74 10.60 1.21
N HIS A 20 12.15 11.84 1.01
CA HIS A 20 12.53 12.72 2.11
C HIS A 20 11.31 13.51 2.61
N SER A 21 11.17 13.60 3.92
CA SER A 21 10.17 14.43 4.59
C SER A 21 10.78 15.15 5.78
N ASP A 22 10.04 16.08 6.38
CA ASP A 22 10.46 16.80 7.60
C ASP A 22 10.68 15.87 8.80
N LEU A 23 10.11 14.65 8.77
CA LEU A 23 10.28 13.62 9.81
C LEU A 23 11.38 12.59 9.46
N GLY A 24 12.16 12.86 8.42
CA GLY A 24 13.21 11.98 7.92
C GLY A 24 12.77 11.17 6.71
N LYS A 25 13.51 10.08 6.47
CA LYS A 25 13.34 9.21 5.30
C LYS A 25 12.14 8.29 5.46
N LEU A 26 11.26 8.28 4.46
CA LEU A 26 10.10 7.42 4.37
C LEU A 26 10.24 6.52 3.14
N LYS A 27 9.87 5.24 3.28
CA LYS A 27 9.96 4.24 2.23
C LYS A 27 8.62 3.50 2.08
N PRO A 28 7.63 4.05 1.35
CA PRO A 28 6.40 3.33 1.03
C PRO A 28 6.69 2.20 0.03
N ASP A 29 5.77 1.25 -0.10
CA ASP A 29 5.94 0.12 -1.04
C ASP A 29 5.84 0.58 -2.49
N LEU A 30 4.90 1.49 -2.80
CA LEU A 30 4.71 2.03 -4.14
C LEU A 30 4.32 3.52 -4.10
N VAL A 31 4.70 4.24 -5.13
CA VAL A 31 4.08 5.50 -5.53
C VAL A 31 3.55 5.35 -6.93
N ILE A 32 2.26 5.61 -7.12
CA ILE A 32 1.56 5.41 -8.39
C ILE A 32 0.98 6.74 -8.84
N LYS A 33 1.33 7.21 -10.04
CA LYS A 33 0.68 8.35 -10.69
C LYS A 33 -0.18 7.85 -11.84
N ASN A 34 -1.45 8.23 -11.85
CA ASN A 34 -2.33 8.02 -13.00
C ASN A 34 -3.12 9.31 -13.32
N ARG A 35 -4.15 9.22 -14.16
CA ARG A 35 -4.98 10.38 -14.54
C ARG A 35 -5.77 11.00 -13.38
N VAL A 36 -6.06 10.23 -12.33
CA VAL A 36 -6.85 10.67 -11.16
C VAL A 36 -5.98 11.42 -10.15
N GLY A 37 -4.72 11.02 -10.00
CA GLY A 37 -3.82 11.62 -9.01
C GLY A 37 -2.54 10.82 -8.82
N VAL A 38 -1.83 11.20 -7.76
CA VAL A 38 -0.72 10.41 -7.21
C VAL A 38 -1.16 9.70 -5.93
N PHE A 39 -0.78 8.44 -5.81
CA PHE A 39 -1.13 7.58 -4.69
C PHE A 39 0.13 7.05 -4.03
N VAL A 40 0.26 7.27 -2.73
CA VAL A 40 1.29 6.62 -1.91
C VAL A 40 0.67 5.34 -1.35
N VAL A 41 1.15 4.19 -1.79
CA VAL A 41 0.59 2.88 -1.45
C VAL A 41 1.54 2.15 -0.53
N ASP A 42 0.99 1.57 0.52
CA ASP A 42 1.74 0.74 1.44
C ASP A 42 0.83 -0.39 1.95
N VAL A 43 1.35 -1.61 1.90
CA VAL A 43 0.68 -2.85 2.24
C VAL A 43 1.09 -3.27 3.64
N THR A 44 0.11 -3.67 4.45
CA THR A 44 0.39 -4.20 5.78
C THR A 44 -0.52 -5.37 6.09
N VAL A 45 0.06 -6.41 6.69
CA VAL A 45 -0.69 -7.51 7.30
C VAL A 45 -0.87 -7.23 8.78
N ARG A 46 -2.09 -7.43 9.31
CA ARG A 46 -2.43 -7.15 10.71
C ARG A 46 -3.29 -8.25 11.31
N HIS A 47 -3.19 -8.41 12.62
CA HIS A 47 -4.07 -9.30 13.36
C HIS A 47 -5.52 -8.79 13.27
N GLU A 48 -6.46 -9.70 13.12
CA GLU A 48 -7.89 -9.37 12.93
C GLU A 48 -8.67 -9.16 14.25
N ASP A 49 -7.99 -8.78 15.33
CA ASP A 49 -8.63 -8.56 16.63
C ASP A 49 -9.02 -7.08 16.81
N GLY A 50 -10.19 -6.85 17.40
CA GLY A 50 -10.68 -5.52 17.73
C GLY A 50 -10.56 -4.52 16.56
N ASP A 51 -9.94 -3.37 16.83
CA ASP A 51 -9.80 -2.28 15.86
C ASP A 51 -8.45 -2.28 15.12
N TYR A 52 -7.64 -3.33 15.20
CA TYR A 52 -6.26 -3.30 14.66
C TYR A 52 -6.20 -2.99 13.16
N LEU A 53 -7.15 -3.48 12.35
CA LEU A 53 -7.19 -3.18 10.91
C LEU A 53 -7.46 -1.69 10.66
N LYS A 54 -8.36 -1.10 11.45
CA LYS A 54 -8.72 0.32 11.37
C LYS A 54 -7.59 1.21 11.87
N VAL A 55 -6.95 0.84 12.98
CA VAL A 55 -5.79 1.54 13.52
C VAL A 55 -4.65 1.54 12.50
N ALA A 56 -4.35 0.39 11.88
CA ALA A 56 -3.28 0.29 10.89
C ALA A 56 -3.50 1.19 9.67
N LYS A 57 -4.76 1.33 9.22
CA LYS A 57 -5.13 2.29 8.18
C LYS A 57 -4.75 3.72 8.60
N ILE A 58 -5.20 4.15 9.78
CA ILE A 58 -4.98 5.50 10.31
C ILE A 58 -3.48 5.77 10.50
N GLU A 59 -2.73 4.79 11.02
CA GLU A 59 -1.27 4.89 11.19
C GLU A 59 -0.56 5.16 9.85
N LYS A 60 -0.94 4.45 8.79
CA LYS A 60 -0.34 4.61 7.46
C LYS A 60 -0.73 5.93 6.81
N GLU A 61 -2.00 6.34 6.91
CA GLU A 61 -2.47 7.65 6.47
C GLU A 61 -1.71 8.78 7.17
N ARG A 62 -1.52 8.69 8.48
CA ARG A 62 -0.75 9.67 9.25
C ARG A 62 0.73 9.67 8.87
N LYS A 63 1.34 8.48 8.74
CA LYS A 63 2.77 8.31 8.44
C LYS A 63 3.12 8.93 7.09
N TYR A 64 2.36 8.61 6.04
CA TYR A 64 2.68 9.03 4.68
C TYR A 64 1.93 10.29 4.22
N GLY A 65 0.94 10.76 4.99
CA GLY A 65 0.18 11.97 4.68
C GLY A 65 1.06 13.22 4.51
N ILE A 66 2.19 13.26 5.22
CA ILE A 66 3.18 14.34 5.11
C ILE A 66 3.86 14.42 3.73
N LEU A 67 3.85 13.33 2.96
CA LEU A 67 4.45 13.29 1.61
C LEU A 67 3.51 13.89 0.55
N LEU A 68 2.20 13.96 0.82
CA LEU A 68 1.21 14.28 -0.21
C LEU A 68 1.44 15.64 -0.89
N PRO A 69 1.75 16.74 -0.17
CA PRO A 69 1.99 18.04 -0.82
C PRO A 69 3.24 18.03 -1.72
N ALA A 70 4.28 17.29 -1.34
CA ALA A 70 5.49 17.13 -2.15
C ALA A 70 5.19 16.29 -3.41
N MET A 71 4.58 15.12 -3.22
CA MET A 71 4.24 14.21 -4.32
C MET A 71 3.29 14.86 -5.33
N GLN A 72 2.30 15.62 -4.86
CA GLN A 72 1.38 16.34 -5.74
C GLN A 72 2.10 17.35 -6.63
N ARG A 73 3.01 18.15 -6.06
CA ARG A 73 3.78 19.18 -6.77
C ARG A 73 4.79 18.56 -7.73
N GLU A 74 5.63 17.65 -7.25
CA GLU A 74 6.71 17.03 -8.03
C GLU A 74 6.19 16.26 -9.23
N ARG A 75 5.03 15.63 -9.10
CA ARG A 75 4.42 14.82 -10.17
C ARG A 75 3.35 15.57 -10.96
N ALA A 76 3.13 16.86 -10.69
CA ALA A 76 2.10 17.68 -11.34
C ALA A 76 0.73 16.97 -11.39
N ALA A 77 0.31 16.40 -10.25
CA ALA A 77 -0.92 15.63 -10.14
C ALA A 77 -2.08 16.51 -9.62
N PRO A 78 -3.33 16.27 -10.08
CA PRO A 78 -4.48 17.05 -9.62
C PRO A 78 -4.85 16.76 -8.15
N SER A 79 -4.50 15.58 -7.65
CA SER A 79 -4.73 15.16 -6.26
C SER A 79 -3.62 14.23 -5.78
N ALA A 80 -3.48 14.12 -4.46
CA ALA A 80 -2.59 13.19 -3.81
C ALA A 80 -3.30 12.50 -2.63
N GLU A 81 -3.12 11.19 -2.49
CA GLU A 81 -3.74 10.40 -1.42
C GLU A 81 -2.83 9.26 -0.94
N VAL A 82 -2.95 8.89 0.34
CA VAL A 82 -2.37 7.65 0.85
C VAL A 82 -3.39 6.53 0.70
N LEU A 83 -3.00 5.43 0.07
CA LEU A 83 -3.82 4.23 -0.08
C LEU A 83 -3.26 3.09 0.79
N PRO A 84 -3.65 3.01 2.07
CA PRO A 84 -3.26 1.91 2.93
C PRO A 84 -3.97 0.62 2.48
N ILE A 85 -3.19 -0.39 2.11
CA ILE A 85 -3.70 -1.73 1.78
C ILE A 85 -3.54 -2.60 3.02
N VAL A 86 -4.56 -2.60 3.87
CA VAL A 86 -4.58 -3.41 5.08
C VAL A 86 -5.18 -4.77 4.75
N VAL A 87 -4.43 -5.84 5.05
CA VAL A 87 -4.85 -7.22 4.91
C VAL A 87 -4.86 -7.86 6.30
N GLY A 88 -5.93 -8.55 6.65
CA GLY A 88 -5.98 -9.34 7.88
C GLY A 88 -5.16 -10.62 7.76
N ASN A 89 -4.55 -11.06 8.86
CA ASN A 89 -3.72 -12.27 8.89
C ASN A 89 -4.52 -13.58 8.65
N ARG A 90 -5.85 -13.54 8.68
CA ARG A 90 -6.75 -14.65 8.30
C ARG A 90 -7.41 -14.42 6.93
N GLY A 91 -6.97 -13.38 6.21
CA GLY A 91 -7.43 -13.05 4.86
C GLY A 91 -8.49 -11.96 4.79
N ALA A 92 -8.81 -11.27 5.90
CA ALA A 92 -9.78 -10.18 5.85
C ALA A 92 -9.32 -9.06 4.89
N MET A 93 -10.26 -8.58 4.09
CA MET A 93 -10.09 -7.43 3.20
C MET A 93 -11.11 -6.36 3.60
N PRO A 94 -10.72 -5.38 4.44
CA PRO A 94 -11.60 -4.30 4.85
C PRO A 94 -12.20 -3.56 3.64
N VAL A 95 -13.40 -3.02 3.81
CA VAL A 95 -14.11 -2.27 2.75
C VAL A 95 -13.26 -1.09 2.28
N GLU A 96 -12.50 -0.48 3.17
CA GLU A 96 -11.57 0.61 2.88
C GLU A 96 -10.42 0.15 1.98
N THR A 97 -9.83 -1.02 2.24
CA THR A 97 -8.82 -1.63 1.37
C THR A 97 -9.41 -1.91 -0.01
N ILE A 98 -10.64 -2.43 -0.08
CA ILE A 98 -11.34 -2.67 -1.35
C ILE A 98 -11.50 -1.38 -2.14
N LYS A 99 -11.92 -0.28 -1.49
CA LYS A 99 -12.04 1.04 -2.14
C LYS A 99 -10.68 1.56 -2.63
N CYS A 100 -9.61 1.36 -1.87
CA CYS A 100 -8.25 1.73 -2.30
C CYS A 100 -7.83 0.96 -3.56
N LEU A 101 -8.05 -0.37 -3.59
CA LEU A 101 -7.74 -1.19 -4.76
C LEU A 101 -8.57 -0.77 -6.00
N GLN A 102 -9.83 -0.40 -5.81
CA GLN A 102 -10.67 0.11 -6.89
C GLN A 102 -10.12 1.42 -7.48
N LYS A 103 -9.57 2.33 -6.67
CA LYS A 103 -8.90 3.55 -7.15
C LYS A 103 -7.68 3.25 -8.02
N LEU A 104 -7.05 2.10 -7.79
CA LEU A 104 -5.93 1.60 -8.59
C LEU A 104 -6.38 0.79 -9.81
N GLY A 105 -7.69 0.71 -10.10
CA GLY A 105 -8.22 -0.10 -11.21
C GLY A 105 -8.19 -1.60 -10.94
N ILE A 106 -7.88 -2.03 -9.72
CA ILE A 106 -7.74 -3.45 -9.39
C ILE A 106 -9.12 -4.07 -9.15
N ALA A 107 -9.48 -5.00 -10.03
CA ALA A 107 -10.76 -5.71 -9.95
C ALA A 107 -10.85 -6.63 -8.72
N ARG A 108 -12.09 -6.88 -8.27
CA ARG A 108 -12.39 -7.74 -7.11
C ARG A 108 -11.81 -9.15 -7.23
N SER A 109 -11.74 -9.68 -8.46
CA SER A 109 -11.14 -11.00 -8.75
C SER A 109 -9.68 -11.13 -8.29
N HIS A 110 -8.93 -10.02 -8.20
CA HIS A 110 -7.53 -10.01 -7.79
C HIS A 110 -7.33 -9.92 -6.27
N GLN A 111 -8.37 -9.62 -5.50
CA GLN A 111 -8.24 -9.36 -4.05
C GLN A 111 -7.71 -10.57 -3.28
N LYS A 112 -8.18 -11.77 -3.63
CA LYS A 112 -7.69 -13.01 -3.02
C LYS A 112 -6.20 -13.20 -3.29
N THR A 113 -5.77 -12.98 -4.53
CA THR A 113 -4.36 -13.09 -4.92
C THR A 113 -3.50 -12.10 -4.13
N ILE A 114 -3.91 -10.83 -4.04
CA ILE A 114 -3.21 -9.80 -3.27
C ILE A 114 -3.09 -10.19 -1.80
N SER A 115 -4.18 -10.66 -1.19
CA SER A 115 -4.19 -11.10 0.21
C SER A 115 -3.21 -12.25 0.45
N LEU A 116 -3.22 -13.27 -0.42
CA LEU A 116 -2.32 -14.42 -0.32
C LEU A 116 -0.85 -14.01 -0.52
N MET A 117 -0.56 -13.12 -1.47
CA MET A 117 0.79 -12.61 -1.71
C MET A 117 1.30 -11.80 -0.51
N ALA A 118 0.49 -10.87 0.02
CA ALA A 118 0.86 -10.07 1.18
C ALA A 118 1.13 -10.93 2.41
N LEU A 119 0.30 -11.94 2.67
CA LEU A 119 0.49 -12.88 3.77
C LEU A 119 1.76 -13.72 3.57
N ARG A 120 1.97 -14.28 2.37
CA ARG A 120 3.17 -15.07 2.07
C ARG A 120 4.45 -14.25 2.27
N SER A 121 4.52 -13.06 1.69
CA SER A 121 5.68 -12.17 1.85
C SER A 121 5.92 -11.77 3.30
N SER A 122 4.86 -11.56 4.09
CA SER A 122 4.99 -11.26 5.52
C SER A 122 5.58 -12.43 6.31
N ILE A 123 5.19 -13.67 5.97
CA ILE A 123 5.75 -14.89 6.57
C ILE A 123 7.22 -15.05 6.18
N GLU A 124 7.58 -14.81 4.92
CA GLU A 124 8.97 -14.85 4.44
C GLU A 124 9.86 -13.84 5.19
N ILE A 125 9.37 -12.61 5.39
CA ILE A 125 10.06 -11.59 6.18
C ILE A 125 10.25 -12.07 7.63
N TYR A 126 9.20 -12.59 8.26
CA TYR A 126 9.27 -13.11 9.63
C TYR A 126 10.30 -14.23 9.77
N HIS A 127 10.31 -15.19 8.84
CA HIS A 127 11.32 -16.26 8.82
C HIS A 127 12.74 -15.70 8.66
N ALA A 128 12.95 -14.78 7.71
CA ALA A 128 14.26 -14.17 7.51
C ALA A 128 14.80 -13.50 8.78
N PHE A 129 13.95 -12.80 9.53
CA PHE A 129 14.32 -12.21 10.83
C PHE A 129 14.65 -13.27 11.89
N MET A 130 13.84 -14.33 11.98
CA MET A 130 14.05 -15.40 12.97
C MET A 130 15.32 -16.20 12.68
N ASP A 131 15.62 -16.46 11.41
CA ASP A 131 16.84 -17.16 10.99
C ASP A 131 18.09 -16.30 11.24
N TYR A 132 18.01 -14.98 11.03
CA TYR A 132 19.09 -14.04 11.35
C TYR A 132 19.41 -14.04 12.86
N ASN A 133 18.39 -14.07 13.71
CA ASN A 133 18.56 -14.10 15.17
C ASN A 133 19.11 -15.43 15.69
N ARG A 134 19.03 -16.50 14.90
CA ARG A 134 19.59 -17.81 15.26
C ARG A 134 21.11 -17.89 15.12
N GLN A 135 21.73 -16.97 14.39
CA GLN A 135 23.19 -16.92 14.21
C GLN A 135 23.93 -16.16 15.32
N ILE A 136 23.21 -15.56 16.27
CA ILE A 136 23.77 -14.74 17.37
C ILE A 136 23.67 -15.47 18.73
N LEU A 137 23.30 -16.76 18.76
CA LEU A 137 23.28 -17.60 19.96
C LEU A 137 24.26 -18.78 19.85
#